data_AF-A0A535SSB0-F1
#
_entry.id   AF-A0A535SSB0-F1
#
_cell.length_a   1.000
_cell.length_b   1.000
_cell.length_c   1.000
_cell.angle_alpha   90.00
_cell.angle_beta   90.00
_cell.angle_gamma   90.00
#
_symmetry.space_group_name_H-M   'P 1'
#
loop_
_entity.id
_entity.type
_entity.pdbx_description
1 polymer ?
#
loop_
_entity_poly.entity_id
_entity_poly.type
_entity_poly.pdbx_seq_one_letter_code
_entity_poly.pdbx_strand_id
1 'polypeptide(L)'
;MPELPELEALRIRIVPRVEGKLVTAASVNPQKAHLLRYPVDNFALELPARRITSLTRRGKHLVFATELGGGGSPRWLVINPMLGGRFQVASAEMPVPATEVFT
;
A
#
# COMPACT_ATOMS: atom_id res chain seq x y z
N MET A 1 9.78 -14.54 3.99
CA MET A 1 9.42 -13.19 4.46
C MET A 1 10.49 -12.25 3.93
N PRO A 2 10.15 -11.17 3.24
CA PRO A 2 11.15 -10.16 2.87
C PRO A 2 11.85 -9.69 4.14
N GLU A 3 13.18 -9.77 4.17
CA GLU A 3 13.95 -9.25 5.29
C GLU A 3 14.08 -7.72 5.17
N LEU A 4 14.71 -7.11 6.18
CA LEU A 4 14.82 -5.65 6.25
C LEU A 4 15.48 -5.03 4.99
N PRO A 5 16.55 -5.61 4.41
CA PRO A 5 17.16 -5.08 3.19
C PRO A 5 16.22 -5.10 1.98
N GLU A 6 15.47 -6.19 1.77
CA GLU A 6 14.53 -6.29 0.65
C GLU A 6 13.38 -5.29 0.78
N LEU A 7 12.88 -5.08 2.01
CA LEU A 7 11.87 -4.06 2.28
C LEU A 7 12.38 -2.64 2.04
N GLU A 8 13.65 -2.37 2.37
CA GLU A 8 14.25 -1.05 2.12
C GLU A 8 14.45 -0.81 0.61
N ALA A 9 14.95 -1.82 -0.12
CA ALA A 9 15.06 -1.76 -1.57
C ALA A 9 13.69 -1.54 -2.23
N LEU A 10 12.66 -2.23 -1.74
CA LEU A 10 11.28 -2.06 -2.18
C LEU A 10 10.77 -0.64 -1.92
N ARG A 11 11.02 -0.09 -0.73
CA ARG A 11 10.65 1.28 -0.38
C ARG A 11 11.25 2.27 -1.37
N ILE A 12 12.57 2.18 -1.60
CA ILE A 12 13.30 3.06 -2.52
C ILE A 12 12.68 3.03 -3.93
N ARG A 13 12.28 1.84 -4.40
CA ARG A 13 11.70 1.66 -5.74
C ARG A 13 10.25 2.12 -5.87
N ILE A 14 9.44 1.97 -4.81
CA ILE A 14 8.01 2.32 -4.83
C ILE A 14 7.76 3.80 -4.58
N VAL A 15 8.48 4.42 -3.62
CA VAL A 15 8.30 5.84 -3.24
C VAL A 15 8.07 6.77 -4.44
N PRO A 16 8.97 6.84 -5.44
CA PRO A 16 8.83 7.80 -6.54
C PRO A 16 7.60 7.55 -7.43
N ARG A 17 6.97 6.38 -7.32
CA ARG A 17 5.79 6.00 -8.11
C ARG A 17 4.47 6.23 -7.39
N VAL A 18 4.48 6.48 -6.08
CA VAL A 18 3.26 6.57 -5.26
C VAL A 18 3.18 7.86 -4.45
N GLU A 19 4.31 8.45 -4.05
CA GLU A 19 4.33 9.68 -3.28
C GLU A 19 3.70 10.83 -4.09
N GLY A 20 2.88 11.64 -3.41
CA GLY A 20 2.10 12.72 -4.01
C GLY A 20 0.84 12.26 -4.76
N LYS A 21 0.65 10.97 -5.04
CA LYS A 21 -0.54 10.47 -5.77
C LYS A 21 -1.77 10.41 -4.87
N LEU A 22 -2.93 10.66 -5.48
CA LEU A 22 -4.25 10.51 -4.85
C LEU A 22 -4.73 9.07 -5.00
N VAL A 23 -5.16 8.46 -3.89
CA VAL A 23 -5.89 7.19 -3.94
C VAL A 23 -7.32 7.47 -4.39
N THR A 24 -7.65 7.02 -5.60
CA THR A 24 -8.99 7.21 -6.19
C THR A 24 -9.97 6.12 -5.81
N ALA A 25 -9.47 4.90 -5.57
CA ALA A 25 -10.26 3.75 -5.16
C ALA A 25 -9.41 2.75 -4.38
N ALA A 26 -10.06 1.92 -3.57
CA ALA A 26 -9.45 0.80 -2.86
C ALA A 26 -10.38 -0.41 -2.95
N SER A 27 -9.82 -1.57 -3.28
CA SER A 27 -10.56 -2.83 -3.32
C SER A 27 -9.82 -3.87 -2.50
N VAL A 28 -10.58 -4.79 -1.91
CA VAL A 28 -10.07 -5.89 -1.10
C VAL A 28 -10.60 -7.17 -1.71
N ASN A 29 -9.72 -8.13 -1.98
CA ASN A 29 -10.16 -9.44 -2.43
C ASN A 29 -10.97 -10.10 -1.28
N PRO A 30 -12.25 -10.46 -1.47
CA PRO A 30 -13.09 -11.05 -0.43
C PRO A 30 -12.48 -12.31 0.21
N GLN A 31 -11.76 -13.12 -0.59
CA GLN A 31 -11.08 -14.33 -0.10
C GLN A 31 -9.90 -14.02 0.82
N LYS A 32 -9.39 -12.78 0.82
CA LYS A 32 -8.24 -12.31 1.62
C LYS A 32 -8.64 -11.25 2.64
N ALA A 33 -9.91 -10.89 2.72
CA ALA A 33 -10.43 -9.85 3.60
C ALA A 33 -10.07 -10.06 5.08
N HIS A 34 -10.02 -11.32 5.53
CA HIS A 34 -9.60 -11.72 6.89
C HIS A 34 -8.16 -11.33 7.26
N LEU A 35 -7.31 -10.97 6.28
CA LEU A 35 -5.94 -10.50 6.54
C LEU A 35 -5.90 -9.03 7.01
N LEU A 36 -6.98 -8.27 6.81
CA LEU A 36 -7.08 -6.91 7.32
C LEU A 36 -7.37 -6.93 8.82
N ARG A 37 -6.56 -6.20 9.58
CA ARG A 37 -6.82 -5.93 11.01
C ARG A 37 -7.70 -4.69 11.22
N TYR A 38 -8.52 -4.37 10.22
CA TYR A 38 -9.41 -3.22 10.15
C TYR A 38 -10.69 -3.65 9.40
N PRO A 39 -11.87 -3.13 9.75
CA PRO A 39 -13.10 -3.51 9.05
C PRO A 39 -12.98 -3.28 7.54
N VAL A 40 -13.32 -4.31 6.76
CA VAL A 40 -13.08 -4.36 5.31
C VAL A 40 -13.89 -3.28 4.59
N ASP A 41 -15.15 -3.12 4.98
CA ASP A 41 -16.05 -2.11 4.40
C ASP A 41 -15.52 -0.69 4.67
N ASN A 42 -15.08 -0.43 5.90
CA ASN A 42 -14.44 0.84 6.24
C ASN A 42 -13.13 1.04 5.47
N PHE A 43 -12.34 -0.01 5.25
CA PHE A 43 -11.08 0.12 4.51
C PHE A 43 -11.29 0.64 3.08
N ALA A 44 -12.22 0.03 2.36
CA ALA A 44 -12.52 0.40 0.98
C ALA A 44 -13.18 1.80 0.88
N LEU A 45 -13.91 2.22 1.91
CA LEU A 45 -14.57 3.53 1.98
C LEU A 45 -13.65 4.67 2.44
N GLU A 46 -12.75 4.40 3.40
CA GLU A 46 -11.98 5.44 4.08
C GLU A 46 -10.59 5.70 3.47
N LEU A 47 -10.05 4.77 2.68
CA LEU A 47 -8.75 4.95 2.01
C LEU A 47 -8.80 5.88 0.78
N PRO A 48 -9.86 5.88 -0.06
CA PRO A 48 -10.01 6.82 -1.17
C PRO A 48 -10.03 8.29 -0.73
N ALA A 49 -9.82 9.19 -1.69
CA ALA A 49 -9.71 10.64 -1.49
C ALA A 49 -8.55 11.07 -0.57
N ARG A 50 -7.58 10.17 -0.35
CA ARG A 50 -6.37 10.45 0.41
C ARG A 50 -5.14 10.53 -0.49
N ARG A 51 -4.29 11.53 -0.28
CA ARG A 51 -2.99 11.65 -0.94
C ARG A 51 -1.95 10.89 -0.14
N ILE A 52 -1.08 10.14 -0.80
CA ILE A 52 0.10 9.52 -0.17
C ILE A 52 1.17 10.60 0.00
N THR A 53 1.51 10.95 1.23
CA THR A 53 2.45 12.04 1.53
C THR A 53 3.88 11.56 1.77
N SER A 54 4.04 10.31 2.21
CA SER A 54 5.34 9.67 2.32
C SER A 54 5.22 8.15 2.43
N LEU A 55 6.31 7.46 2.13
CA LEU A 55 6.44 6.02 2.36
C LEU A 55 7.73 5.72 3.12
N THR A 56 7.58 5.19 4.33
CA THR A 56 8.68 4.83 5.24
C THR A 56 8.66 3.33 5.54
N ARG A 57 9.76 2.80 6.07
CA ARG A 57 9.85 1.42 6.56
C ARG A 57 10.05 1.44 8.08
N ARG A 58 9.24 0.68 8.81
CA ARG A 58 9.38 0.48 10.26
C ARG A 58 9.48 -1.01 10.57
N GLY A 59 10.70 -1.48 10.81
CA GLY A 59 10.96 -2.92 10.96
C GLY A 59 10.51 -3.67 9.70
N LYS A 60 9.60 -4.63 9.89
CA LYS A 60 9.05 -5.48 8.83
C LYS A 60 7.74 -4.92 8.20
N HIS A 61 7.52 -3.61 8.28
CA HIS A 61 6.35 -2.93 7.75
C HIS A 61 6.73 -1.81 6.80
N LEU A 62 5.95 -1.66 5.74
CA LEU A 62 5.86 -0.44 4.95
C LEU A 62 4.72 0.43 5.50
N VAL A 63 5.00 1.71 5.67
CA VAL A 63 4.11 2.69 6.31
C VAL A 63 3.89 3.83 5.32
N PHE A 64 2.71 3.84 4.71
CA PHE A 64 2.26 4.88 3.81
C PHE A 64 1.55 5.95 4.64
N ALA A 65 2.16 7.11 4.79
CA ALA A 65 1.47 8.26 5.37
C ALA A 65 0.50 8.82 4.33
N THR A 66 -0.71 9.14 4.79
CA THR A 66 -1.78 9.65 3.95
C THR A 66 -2.49 10.81 4.60
N GLU A 67 -2.98 11.74 3.81
CA GLU A 67 -3.82 12.85 4.27
C GLU A 67 -5.04 12.98 3.37
N LEU A 68 -6.14 13.52 3.88
CA LEU A 68 -7.29 13.84 3.02
C LEU A 68 -6.89 14.88 1.98
N GLY A 69 -7.31 14.69 0.72
CA GLY A 69 -6.88 15.53 -0.41
C GLY A 69 -7.22 17.02 -0.27
N GLY A 70 -8.20 17.38 0.57
CA GLY A 70 -8.56 18.76 0.90
C GLY A 70 -7.89 19.33 2.16
N GLY A 71 -6.89 18.63 2.72
CA GLY A 71 -6.34 18.90 4.05
C GLY A 71 -7.17 18.21 5.14
N GLY A 72 -6.51 17.66 6.17
CA GLY A 72 -7.19 16.95 7.25
C GLY A 72 -6.25 16.06 8.07
N SER A 73 -6.82 15.27 8.99
CA SER A 73 -6.04 14.44 9.89
C SER A 73 -5.25 13.36 9.13
N PRO A 74 -3.93 13.24 9.38
CA PRO A 74 -3.12 12.21 8.77
C PRO A 74 -3.59 10.82 9.23
N ARG A 75 -3.46 9.85 8.34
CA ARG A 75 -3.64 8.42 8.63
C ARG A 75 -2.54 7.61 7.96
N TRP A 76 -2.30 6.41 8.48
CA TRP A 76 -1.27 5.51 7.97
C TRP A 76 -1.86 4.21 7.48
N LEU A 77 -1.57 3.87 6.23
CA LEU A 77 -1.75 2.52 5.71
C LEU A 77 -0.47 1.73 6.02
N VAL A 78 -0.58 0.73 6.89
CA VAL A 78 0.55 -0.08 7.35
C VAL A 78 0.40 -1.48 6.78
N ILE A 79 1.41 -1.94 6.03
CA ILE A 79 1.39 -3.23 5.36
C ILE A 79 2.60 -4.05 5.78
N ASN A 80 2.34 -5.26 6.27
CA ASN A 80 3.34 -6.30 6.49
C ASN A 80 3.19 -7.36 5.39
N PRO A 81 4.20 -7.61 4.54
CA PRO A 81 4.09 -8.61 3.48
C PRO A 81 4.12 -10.05 4.00
N MET A 82 4.42 -10.30 5.29
CA MET A 82 4.50 -11.65 5.86
C MET A 82 5.43 -12.56 5.03
N LEU A 83 5.14 -13.86 4.92
CA LEU A 83 6.07 -14.81 4.30
C LEU A 83 6.13 -14.68 2.76
N GLY A 84 4.99 -14.48 2.10
CA GLY A 84 4.83 -14.51 0.64
C GLY A 84 4.00 -13.37 0.05
N GLY A 85 3.75 -12.32 0.82
CA GLY A 85 3.13 -11.10 0.31
C GLY A 85 4.09 -10.35 -0.61
N ARG A 86 3.50 -9.67 -1.59
CA ARG A 86 4.20 -8.96 -2.67
C ARG A 86 3.60 -7.59 -2.88
N PHE A 87 4.42 -6.67 -3.36
CA PHE A 87 3.98 -5.35 -3.82
C PHE A 87 4.23 -5.25 -5.32
N GLN A 88 3.26 -4.67 -6.02
CA GLN A 88 3.26 -4.53 -7.47
C GLN A 88 2.68 -3.16 -7.81
N VAL A 89 3.31 -2.46 -8.75
CA VAL A 89 2.79 -1.20 -9.30
C VAL A 89 2.56 -1.43 -10.79
N ALA A 90 1.32 -1.30 -11.23
CA ALA A 90 0.93 -1.53 -12.62
C ALA A 90 0.00 -0.41 -13.11
N SER A 91 -0.15 -0.30 -14.43
CA SER A 91 -1.22 0.49 -15.03
C SER A 91 -2.58 -0.12 -14.67
N ALA A 92 -3.60 0.70 -14.48
CA ALA A 92 -4.96 0.23 -14.19
C ALA A 92 -5.56 -0.61 -15.33
N GLU A 93 -5.05 -0.43 -16.56
CA GLU A 93 -5.52 -1.14 -17.75
C GLU A 93 -4.90 -2.54 -17.91
N MET A 94 -3.83 -2.83 -17.18
CA MET A 94 -3.14 -4.12 -17.25
C MET A 94 -3.45 -4.97 -16.01
N PRO A 95 -3.81 -6.25 -16.19
CA PRO A 95 -3.87 -7.19 -15.08
C PRO A 95 -2.53 -7.22 -14.36
N VAL A 96 -2.58 -7.22 -13.02
CA VAL A 96 -1.36 -7.31 -12.22
C VAL A 96 -0.68 -8.66 -12.51
N PRO A 97 0.57 -8.68 -13.01
CA PRO A 97 1.22 -9.92 -13.43
C PRO A 97 1.31 -10.92 -12.27
N ALA A 98 1.04 -12.20 -12.51
CA ALA A 98 1.10 -13.20 -11.44
C ALA A 98 2.53 -13.48 -10.93
N THR A 99 3.55 -13.13 -11.72
CA THR A 99 4.95 -13.53 -11.52
C THR A 99 5.90 -12.38 -11.22
N GLU A 100 5.50 -11.13 -11.42
CA GLU A 100 6.41 -10.01 -11.17
C GLU A 100 6.41 -9.60 -9.71
N VAL A 101 7.56 -9.73 -9.05
CA VAL A 101 7.74 -9.33 -7.67
C VAL A 101 8.65 -8.11 -7.64
N PHE A 102 8.18 -7.03 -7.03
CA PHE A 102 8.97 -5.82 -6.77
C PHE A 102 9.33 -4.95 -8.00
N THR A 103 8.54 -4.96 -9.09
CA THR A 103 8.80 -4.13 -10.28
C THR A 103 8.33 -2.68 -10.20
#